data_AF-A0A100VX41-F1
#
_entry.id   AF-A0A100VX41-F1
#
_cell.length_a   1.000
_cell.length_b   1.000
_cell.length_c   1.000
_cell.angle_alpha   90.00
_cell.angle_beta   90.00
_cell.angle_gamma   90.00
#
_symmetry.space_group_name_H-M   'P 1'
#
loop_
_entity.id
_entity.type
_entity.pdbx_description
1 polymer ?
#
loop_
_entity_poly.entity_id
_entity_poly.type
_entity_poly.pdbx_seq_one_letter_code
_entity_poly.pdbx_strand_id
1 'polypeptide(L)'
;MSGVRSVESVRIFVADTDDWTELTDGDEPVVRISAPDLARARRIRAGVDGDVAVILDVTVAVGADFRSARRALQVATDDSNVRYVGTVLGLAGLIADIEAAGVADGVTLVAAAPGQDLRAVGVDVQRLLASRSQARAS
;
A
#
# COMPACT_ATOMS: atom_id res chain seq x y z
N MET A 1 2.04 32.99 2.11
CA MET A 1 2.02 32.05 0.98
C MET A 1 1.24 30.84 1.43
N SER A 2 -0.03 30.77 1.04
CA SER A 2 -0.92 29.67 1.42
C SER A 2 -0.52 28.49 0.55
N GLY A 3 0.13 27.49 1.15
CA GLY A 3 0.45 26.24 0.48
C GLY A 3 -0.86 25.60 0.07
N VAL A 4 -1.09 25.49 -1.24
CA VAL A 4 -2.02 24.50 -1.77
C VAL A 4 -1.52 23.19 -1.17
N ARG A 5 -2.26 22.60 -0.22
CA ARG A 5 -2.06 21.20 0.10
C ARG A 5 -2.31 20.49 -1.22
N SER A 6 -1.23 20.14 -1.92
CA SER A 6 -1.30 19.14 -2.99
C SER A 6 -2.13 18.02 -2.41
N VAL A 7 -3.16 17.58 -3.14
CA VAL A 7 -3.97 16.44 -2.73
C VAL A 7 -2.97 15.31 -2.47
N GLU A 8 -2.70 15.02 -1.20
CA GLU A 8 -1.69 14.03 -0.81
C GLU A 8 -2.13 12.74 -1.46
N SER A 9 -1.41 12.36 -2.51
CA SER A 9 -1.70 11.13 -3.21
C SER A 9 -1.15 10.02 -2.34
N VAL A 10 -1.98 9.02 -2.04
CA VAL A 10 -1.62 7.86 -1.21
C VAL A 10 -0.21 7.38 -1.55
N ARG A 11 0.68 7.32 -0.56
CA ARG A 11 2.09 6.98 -0.79
C ARG A 11 2.25 5.49 -1.03
N ILE A 12 3.05 5.12 -2.04
CA ILE A 12 3.25 3.72 -2.42
C ILE A 12 4.74 3.41 -2.41
N PHE A 13 5.10 2.39 -1.64
CA PHE A 13 6.42 1.82 -1.56
C PHE A 13 6.39 0.37 -2.05
N VAL A 14 7.52 -0.13 -2.53
CA VAL A 14 7.72 -1.54 -2.86
C VAL A 14 8.89 -2.07 -2.06
N ALA A 15 8.70 -3.20 -1.38
CA ALA A 15 9.78 -3.88 -0.67
C ALA A 15 10.67 -4.65 -1.65
N ASP A 16 11.97 -4.57 -1.43
CA ASP A 16 12.99 -5.46 -1.98
C ASP A 16 13.60 -6.27 -0.81
N THR A 17 14.62 -7.08 -1.09
CA THR A 17 15.21 -8.05 -0.17
C THR A 17 15.68 -7.41 1.14
N ASP A 18 16.30 -6.23 1.08
CA ASP A 18 16.88 -5.54 2.24
C ASP A 18 16.41 -4.09 2.39
N ASP A 19 15.55 -3.61 1.48
CA ASP A 19 15.16 -2.20 1.41
C ASP A 19 13.73 -2.04 0.89
N TRP A 20 13.31 -0.80 0.71
CA TRP A 20 12.02 -0.41 0.15
C TRP A 20 12.19 0.88 -0.64
N THR A 21 11.56 0.94 -1.80
CA THR A 21 11.64 2.10 -2.68
C THR A 21 10.29 2.76 -2.78
N GLU A 22 10.25 4.08 -2.59
CA GLU A 22 9.06 4.85 -2.90
C GLU A 22 8.84 4.95 -4.41
N LEU A 23 7.60 4.73 -4.86
CA LEU A 23 7.17 4.95 -6.23
C LEU A 23 6.45 6.31 -6.40
N THR A 24 5.93 6.86 -5.32
CA THR A 24 5.42 8.22 -5.20
C THR A 24 6.53 9.21 -4.84
N ASP A 25 6.20 10.49 -4.81
CA ASP A 25 7.16 11.59 -4.53
C ASP A 25 6.62 12.39 -3.34
N GLY A 26 6.59 11.75 -2.15
CA GLY A 26 6.17 12.39 -0.91
C GLY A 26 7.34 12.94 -0.12
N ASP A 27 7.17 14.12 0.48
CA ASP A 27 8.27 14.88 1.10
C ASP A 27 8.35 14.68 2.63
N GLU A 28 7.29 14.15 3.25
CA GLU A 28 7.22 13.95 4.69
C GLU A 28 8.10 12.76 5.13
N PRO A 29 8.71 12.81 6.33
CA PRO A 29 9.36 11.64 6.90
C PRO A 29 8.37 10.48 7.07
N VAL A 30 8.84 9.26 6.84
CA VAL A 30 7.98 8.06 6.89
C VAL A 30 8.24 7.21 8.12
N VAL A 31 7.16 6.68 8.69
CA VAL A 31 7.20 5.61 9.69
C VAL A 31 6.55 4.38 9.09
N ARG A 32 7.36 3.35 8.84
CA ARG A 32 6.90 2.04 8.37
C ARG A 32 6.34 1.22 9.52
N ILE A 33 5.17 0.62 9.34
CA ILE A 33 4.53 -0.24 10.34
C ILE A 33 4.10 -1.58 9.72
N SER A 34 4.20 -2.63 10.53
CA SER A 34 3.67 -3.96 10.22
C SER A 34 2.52 -4.28 11.18
N ALA A 35 1.45 -4.87 10.67
CA ALA A 35 0.31 -5.26 11.49
C ALA A 35 -0.46 -6.42 10.83
N PRO A 36 -0.94 -7.40 11.62
CA PRO A 36 -1.62 -8.59 11.07
C PRO A 36 -3.01 -8.25 10.49
N ASP A 37 -3.59 -7.13 10.91
CA ASP A 37 -4.91 -6.67 10.47
C ASP A 37 -5.04 -5.14 10.52
N LEU A 38 -6.05 -4.62 9.83
CA LEU A 38 -6.31 -3.18 9.72
C LEU A 38 -6.69 -2.54 11.06
N ALA A 39 -7.32 -3.29 11.97
CA ALA A 39 -7.69 -2.78 13.28
C ALA A 39 -6.44 -2.54 14.14
N ARG A 40 -5.46 -3.44 14.07
CA ARG A 40 -4.17 -3.30 14.73
C ARG A 40 -3.35 -2.19 14.10
N ALA A 41 -3.30 -2.10 12.77
CA ALA A 41 -2.65 -0.99 12.06
C ALA A 41 -3.18 0.37 12.51
N ARG A 42 -4.52 0.52 12.57
CA ARG A 42 -5.17 1.76 13.02
C ARG A 42 -4.80 2.13 14.46
N ARG A 43 -4.70 1.15 15.36
CA ARG A 43 -4.27 1.40 16.75
C ARG A 43 -2.81 1.84 16.83
N ILE A 44 -1.93 1.30 15.98
CA ILE A 44 -0.53 1.73 15.90
C ILE A 44 -0.47 3.17 15.39
N ARG A 45 -1.16 3.49 14.28
CA ARG A 45 -1.23 4.86 13.73
C ARG A 45 -1.73 5.87 14.76
N ALA A 46 -2.75 5.52 15.55
CA ALA A 46 -3.29 6.41 16.59
C ALA A 46 -2.28 6.74 17.71
N GLY A 47 -1.18 6.00 17.83
CA GLY A 47 -0.08 6.28 18.75
C GLY A 47 1.16 6.88 18.10
N VAL A 48 1.12 7.17 16.79
CA VAL A 48 2.19 7.88 16.10
C VAL A 48 1.84 9.37 16.10
N ASP A 49 2.69 10.16 16.74
CA ASP A 49 2.58 11.62 16.79
C ASP A 49 3.61 12.27 15.86
N GLY A 50 3.31 13.49 15.42
CA GLY A 50 4.21 14.31 14.61
C GLY A 50 3.79 14.43 13.15
N ASP A 51 4.57 15.18 12.39
CA ASP A 51 4.37 15.42 10.96
C ASP A 51 5.08 14.32 10.16
N VAL A 52 4.57 13.09 10.27
CA VAL A 52 5.12 11.89 9.63
C VAL A 52 4.03 11.11 8.93
N ALA A 53 4.35 10.54 7.76
CA ALA A 53 3.45 9.65 7.04
C ALA A 53 3.59 8.21 7.55
N VAL A 54 2.47 7.59 7.95
CA VAL A 54 2.43 6.20 8.40
C VAL A 54 2.21 5.28 7.22
N ILE A 55 3.18 4.40 6.95
CA ILE A 55 3.18 3.49 5.80
C ILE A 55 3.00 2.05 6.26
N LEU A 56 1.89 1.42 5.86
CA LEU A 56 1.54 0.06 6.28
C LEU A 56 2.10 -1.01 5.32
N ASP A 57 2.75 -2.02 5.87
CA ASP A 57 3.14 -3.20 5.11
C ASP A 57 1.93 -4.06 4.74
N VAL A 58 1.81 -4.34 3.44
CA VAL A 58 0.77 -5.20 2.88
C VAL A 58 1.42 -6.31 2.06
N THR A 59 1.25 -7.55 2.50
CA THR A 59 1.67 -8.73 1.74
C THR A 59 0.70 -8.97 0.58
N VAL A 60 1.19 -8.88 -0.64
CA VAL A 60 0.38 -8.94 -1.86
C VAL A 60 0.69 -10.17 -2.71
N ALA A 61 -0.37 -10.86 -3.11
CA ALA A 61 -0.36 -11.85 -4.17
C ALA A 61 -1.30 -11.38 -5.29
N VAL A 62 -0.73 -10.88 -6.39
CA VAL A 62 -1.47 -10.37 -7.53
C VAL A 62 -1.25 -11.31 -8.72
N GLY A 63 -2.34 -11.88 -9.22
CA GLY A 63 -2.33 -12.77 -10.37
C GLY A 63 -3.25 -12.29 -11.48
N ALA A 64 -3.05 -12.81 -12.69
CA ALA A 64 -4.00 -12.61 -13.79
C ALA A 64 -5.37 -13.26 -13.49
N ASP A 65 -5.38 -14.26 -12.61
CA ASP A 65 -6.57 -14.95 -12.14
C ASP A 65 -6.46 -15.30 -10.64
N PHE A 66 -7.60 -15.57 -10.01
CA PHE A 66 -7.67 -15.83 -8.57
C PHE A 66 -6.89 -17.08 -8.12
N ARG A 67 -6.74 -18.08 -8.99
CA ARG A 67 -6.08 -19.35 -8.65
C ARG A 67 -4.57 -19.17 -8.58
N SER A 68 -3.98 -18.42 -9.50
CA SER A 68 -2.54 -18.08 -9.46
C SER A 68 -2.22 -17.24 -8.23
N ALA A 69 -3.01 -16.19 -7.95
CA ALA A 69 -2.85 -15.35 -6.76
C ALA A 69 -2.94 -16.16 -5.44
N ARG A 70 -3.92 -17.06 -5.33
CA ARG A 70 -4.12 -17.88 -4.12
C ARG A 70 -3.01 -18.90 -3.88
N ARG A 71 -2.33 -19.38 -4.93
CA ARG A 71 -1.17 -20.27 -4.78
C ARG A 71 0.04 -19.51 -4.22
N ALA A 72 0.28 -18.29 -4.70
CA ALA A 72 1.36 -17.45 -4.19
C ALA A 72 1.20 -17.15 -2.69
N LEU A 73 -0.02 -16.87 -2.21
CA LEU A 73 -0.23 -16.63 -0.78
C LEU A 73 0.03 -17.86 0.10
N GLN A 74 -0.18 -19.08 -0.39
CA GLN A 74 0.13 -20.30 0.40
C GLN A 74 1.64 -20.48 0.63
N VAL A 75 2.47 -19.82 -0.17
CA VAL A 75 3.93 -19.78 0.02
C VAL A 75 4.32 -18.73 1.07
N ALA A 76 3.52 -17.67 1.24
CA ALA A 76 3.71 -16.69 2.31
C ALA A 76 3.41 -17.33 3.67
N THR A 77 4.44 -17.66 4.43
CA THR A 77 4.30 -18.27 5.76
C THR A 77 4.14 -17.23 6.87
N ASP A 78 4.31 -15.94 6.59
CA ASP A 78 4.30 -14.88 7.60
C ASP A 78 2.95 -14.14 7.67
N ASP A 79 2.21 -14.34 8.76
CA ASP A 79 0.92 -13.68 9.08
C ASP A 79 1.09 -12.32 9.79
N SER A 80 2.32 -11.79 9.85
CA SER A 80 2.61 -10.52 10.54
C SER A 80 1.99 -9.28 9.89
N ASN A 81 1.60 -9.37 8.61
CA ASN A 81 1.10 -8.27 7.79
C ASN A 81 -0.32 -8.49 7.27
N VAL A 82 -1.00 -7.39 6.97
CA VAL A 82 -2.25 -7.41 6.21
C VAL A 82 -1.98 -8.07 4.86
N ARG A 83 -2.84 -9.02 4.48
CA ARG A 83 -2.69 -9.80 3.25
C ARG A 83 -3.75 -9.43 2.23
N TYR A 84 -3.33 -9.25 0.99
CA TYR A 84 -4.23 -9.07 -0.15
C TYR A 84 -3.96 -10.11 -1.23
N VAL A 85 -5.04 -10.71 -1.75
CA VAL A 85 -5.00 -11.66 -2.86
C VAL A 85 -6.06 -11.27 -3.88
N GLY A 86 -5.64 -11.04 -5.12
CA GLY A 86 -6.59 -10.70 -6.17
C GLY A 86 -5.95 -10.00 -7.35
N THR A 87 -6.66 -9.00 -7.87
CA THR A 87 -6.24 -8.23 -9.04
C THR A 87 -5.62 -6.89 -8.63
N VAL A 88 -4.89 -6.26 -9.56
CA VAL A 88 -4.36 -4.89 -9.38
C VAL A 88 -5.49 -3.89 -9.10
N LEU A 89 -6.64 -4.03 -9.78
CA LEU A 89 -7.79 -3.14 -9.58
C LEU A 89 -8.36 -3.22 -8.16
N GLY A 90 -8.48 -4.44 -7.62
CA GLY A 90 -8.93 -4.62 -6.24
C GLY A 90 -7.90 -4.11 -5.23
N LEU A 91 -6.61 -4.24 -5.51
CA LEU A 91 -5.53 -3.72 -4.66
C LEU A 91 -5.60 -2.20 -4.57
N ALA A 92 -5.79 -1.51 -5.70
CA ALA A 92 -6.00 -0.06 -5.72
C ALA A 92 -7.28 0.35 -4.96
N GLY A 93 -8.33 -0.47 -4.98
CA GLY A 93 -9.52 -0.31 -4.13
C GLY A 93 -9.16 -0.31 -2.64
N LEU A 94 -8.54 -1.41 -2.20
CA LEU A 94 -8.14 -1.59 -0.81
C LEU A 94 -7.24 -0.46 -0.32
N ILE A 95 -6.24 -0.04 -1.11
CA ILE A 95 -5.30 1.02 -0.72
C ILE A 95 -6.02 2.36 -0.53
N ALA A 96 -6.97 2.69 -1.42
CA ALA A 96 -7.79 3.89 -1.24
C ALA A 96 -8.68 3.81 0.00
N ASP A 97 -9.21 2.62 0.33
CA ASP A 97 -10.03 2.43 1.53
C ASP A 97 -9.20 2.52 2.83
N ILE A 98 -7.95 2.04 2.81
CA ILE A 98 -6.99 2.16 3.93
C ILE A 98 -6.73 3.63 4.27
N GLU A 99 -6.46 4.44 3.25
CA GLU A 99 -6.24 5.89 3.43
C GLU A 99 -7.52 6.60 3.87
N ALA A 100 -8.65 6.38 3.20
CA ALA A 100 -9.92 7.01 3.54
C ALA A 100 -10.40 6.66 4.97
N ALA A 101 -10.08 5.46 5.47
CA ALA A 101 -10.37 5.04 6.83
C ALA A 101 -9.38 5.60 7.88
N GLY A 102 -8.33 6.30 7.45
CA GLY A 102 -7.27 6.83 8.31
C GLY A 102 -6.48 5.71 9.00
N VAL A 103 -6.32 4.57 8.33
CA VAL A 103 -5.53 3.43 8.85
C VAL A 103 -4.04 3.64 8.59
N ALA A 104 -3.69 4.17 7.42
CA ALA A 104 -2.34 4.52 7.02
C ALA A 104 -2.40 5.59 5.91
N ASP A 105 -1.34 6.38 5.77
CA ASP A 105 -1.22 7.42 4.74
C ASP A 105 -0.62 6.85 3.44
N GLY A 106 -0.12 5.62 3.50
CA GLY A 106 0.39 4.86 2.38
C GLY A 106 0.62 3.39 2.70
N VAL A 107 1.15 2.66 1.72
CA VAL A 107 1.49 1.23 1.89
C VAL A 107 2.86 0.88 1.33
N THR A 108 3.50 -0.12 1.94
CA THR A 108 4.59 -0.88 1.34
C THR A 108 4.04 -2.19 0.80
N LEU A 109 4.20 -2.41 -0.51
CA LEU A 109 3.86 -3.69 -1.12
C LEU A 109 4.98 -4.69 -0.81
N VAL A 110 4.63 -5.84 -0.22
CA VAL A 110 5.54 -6.94 0.09
C VAL A 110 5.10 -8.17 -0.70
N ALA A 111 6.00 -8.81 -1.46
CA ALA A 111 5.62 -9.97 -2.26
C ALA A 111 5.26 -11.16 -1.38
N ALA A 112 4.11 -11.80 -1.65
CA ALA A 112 3.72 -13.05 -1.00
C ALA A 112 4.57 -14.25 -1.44
N ALA A 113 5.18 -14.19 -2.62
CA ALA A 113 6.04 -15.25 -3.14
C ALA A 113 7.14 -14.66 -4.04
N PRO A 114 8.29 -15.36 -4.18
CA PRO A 114 9.33 -14.96 -5.13
C PRO A 114 8.80 -14.85 -6.57
N GLY A 115 9.35 -13.90 -7.33
CA GLY A 115 9.07 -13.74 -8.76
C GLY A 115 7.88 -12.84 -9.11
N GLN A 116 7.18 -12.27 -8.12
CA GLN A 116 6.19 -11.21 -8.38
C GLN A 116 6.90 -9.87 -8.57
N ASP A 117 6.67 -9.22 -9.72
CA ASP A 117 7.20 -7.88 -9.99
C ASP A 117 6.37 -6.81 -9.25
N LEU A 118 6.76 -6.50 -8.02
CA LEU A 118 6.09 -5.49 -7.19
C LEU A 118 6.20 -4.08 -7.78
N ARG A 119 7.27 -3.77 -8.52
CA ARG A 119 7.44 -2.46 -9.13
C ARG A 119 6.40 -2.25 -10.23
N ALA A 120 6.21 -3.24 -11.10
CA ALA A 120 5.15 -3.19 -12.12
C ALA A 120 3.76 -3.08 -11.48
N VAL A 121 3.47 -3.90 -10.46
CA VAL A 121 2.20 -3.84 -9.72
C VAL A 121 1.98 -2.46 -9.09
N GLY A 122 2.99 -1.91 -8.42
CA GLY A 122 2.90 -0.61 -7.76
C GLY A 122 2.68 0.54 -8.74
N VAL A 123 3.34 0.53 -9.89
CA VAL A 123 3.12 1.51 -10.97
C VAL A 123 1.69 1.45 -11.51
N ASP A 124 1.16 0.25 -11.74
CA ASP A 124 -0.22 0.09 -12.23
C ASP A 124 -1.25 0.56 -11.18
N VAL A 125 -1.02 0.25 -9.89
CA VAL A 125 -1.84 0.78 -8.79
C VAL A 125 -1.81 2.30 -8.77
N GLN A 126 -0.63 2.92 -8.86
CA GLN A 126 -0.47 4.37 -8.85
C GLN A 126 -1.27 5.03 -9.98
N ARG A 127 -1.22 4.48 -11.20
CA ARG A 127 -2.02 4.95 -12.34
C ARG A 127 -3.52 4.87 -12.08
N LEU A 128 -4.00 3.79 -11.48
CA LEU A 128 -5.41 3.60 -11.15
C LEU A 128 -5.88 4.60 -10.08
N LEU A 129 -5.06 4.84 -9.05
CA LEU A 129 -5.37 5.83 -8.01
C LEU A 129 -5.40 7.25 -8.57
N ALA A 130 -4.42 7.62 -9.41
CA ALA A 130 -4.39 8.92 -10.08
C ALA A 130 -5.60 9.13 -11.01
N SER A 131 -6.07 8.07 -11.68
CA SER A 131 -7.27 8.16 -12.52
C SER A 131 -8.53 8.39 -11.68
N ARG A 132 -8.61 7.78 -10.49
CA ARG A 132 -9.74 7.96 -9.56
C ARG A 132 -9.78 9.35 -8.92
N SER A 133 -8.62 9.90 -8.55
CA SER A 133 -8.56 11.25 -7.98
C SER A 133 -9.00 12.30 -9.01
N GLN A 134 -8.57 12.17 -10.26
CA GLN A 134 -9.01 13.03 -11.36
C GLN A 134 -10.52 12.97 -11.57
N ALA A 135 -11.11 11.78 -11.58
CA ALA A 135 -12.56 11.61 -11.75
C ALA A 135 -13.40 12.19 -10.59
N ARG A 136 -12.81 12.36 -9.39
CA ARG A 136 -13.46 13.05 -8.26
C ARG A 136 -13.33 14.57 -8.33
N ALA A 137 -12.36 15.09 -9.08
CA ALA A 137 -12.06 16.52 -9.20
C ALA A 137 -12.75 17.21 -10.39
N SER A 138 -13.31 16.42 -11.32
CA SER A 138 -14.13 16.86 -12.46
C SER A 138 -15.60 16.98 -12.10
#